data_AF-A0A6J1WS26-F1
#
_entry.id   AF-A0A6J1WS26-F1
#
_cell.length_a   1.000
_cell.length_b   1.000
_cell.length_c   1.000
_cell.angle_alpha   90.00
_cell.angle_beta   90.00
_cell.angle_gamma   90.00
#
_symmetry.space_group_name_H-M   'P 1'
#
loop_
_entity.id
_entity.type
_entity.pdbx_description
1 polymer ?
#
loop_
_entity_poly.entity_id
_entity_poly.type
_entity_poly.pdbx_seq_one_letter_code
_entity_poly.pdbx_strand_id
1 'polypeptide(L)'
;MPTQVEQKTTDPEAELNNVQRTFQKLAPMCSVEKRAGGVPQLAPQEKQLSILAHELRETLLCINLARKGQHAIRDNQVKIGMRNSIMEYEHLESELRDERAQQAELDCLNYLAQKQLVELLKKVPTEADELTMIENANNCLRRMENRLDLATKRFCVVNADNKKVREEIHRLLVERNDFNIQWNRTIGKLVKGKEYLMDIFEIAAVAFGNRDECCRKLEALKWKGLFQLNRDISEMQSYEGDLNHLAKLEEFLRIKGSRRICEADEKEDIRQQEEIQRCEQEIARHDSLLEDIFEYAGTERVATIVNHFRISEIENFSTFVLLCEVLQESIIIRRELEQLRQTILDQRDINEAREEKQDKSIASLKAELEAKRKRTQHMQELNSSAEATIVKVLRGIDDLVRLAKCDVTPLLSLLGNHKEVTKWNVPKFLRILETEVKGLIEVVYGAVKPPAPTPKARKGPAPPPTAKLVADPYVETLRPNKIEKLVPYQPCAYCVEDYIMNLVFETPAVPADKEYVEGIFHLEDVNTKFGIYTLTIPAKRHPYRGPKKD
;
A
#
# COMPACT_ATOMS: atom_id res chain seq x y z
N MET A 1 -118.31 -72.29 -19.57
CA MET A 1 -117.57 -73.51 -19.96
C MET A 1 -117.54 -74.42 -18.75
N PRO A 2 -118.04 -75.67 -18.87
CA PRO A 2 -118.82 -76.29 -17.81
C PRO A 2 -118.22 -77.61 -17.29
N THR A 3 -118.45 -77.89 -16.01
CA THR A 3 -118.45 -79.26 -15.46
C THR A 3 -119.49 -79.24 -14.36
N GLN A 4 -120.75 -79.59 -14.66
CA GLN A 4 -121.28 -80.96 -14.63
C GLN A 4 -121.19 -81.55 -13.21
N VAL A 5 -122.33 -81.65 -12.52
CA VAL A 5 -123.14 -82.88 -12.35
C VAL A 5 -122.40 -83.80 -11.38
N GLU A 6 -122.89 -84.02 -10.16
CA GLU A 6 -123.93 -85.02 -9.92
C GLU A 6 -125.12 -84.47 -9.12
N GLN A 7 -126.20 -84.20 -9.84
CA GLN A 7 -127.54 -84.43 -9.32
C GLN A 7 -127.69 -85.93 -9.09
N LYS A 8 -127.67 -86.35 -7.82
CA LYS A 8 -128.24 -87.64 -7.43
C LYS A 8 -129.75 -87.44 -7.28
N THR A 9 -130.40 -87.46 -8.44
CA THR A 9 -131.77 -87.95 -8.63
C THR A 9 -131.93 -89.27 -7.91
N THR A 10 -132.90 -89.38 -7.01
CA THR A 10 -133.62 -90.59 -6.56
C THR A 10 -134.13 -90.24 -5.17
N ASP A 11 -135.41 -90.30 -4.84
CA ASP A 11 -136.61 -90.77 -5.53
C ASP A 11 -137.73 -90.16 -4.67
N PRO A 12 -138.75 -89.47 -5.21
CA PRO A 12 -139.76 -88.82 -4.37
C PRO A 12 -140.49 -89.83 -3.49
N GLU A 13 -140.68 -91.08 -3.93
CA GLU A 13 -141.18 -92.17 -3.08
C GLU A 13 -140.16 -92.66 -2.05
N ALA A 14 -138.86 -92.45 -2.24
CA ALA A 14 -137.81 -92.81 -1.29
C ALA A 14 -137.55 -91.70 -0.24
N GLU A 15 -137.65 -90.41 -0.57
CA GLU A 15 -137.70 -89.31 0.42
C GLU A 15 -139.09 -89.15 1.04
N LEU A 16 -140.19 -89.45 0.33
CA LEU A 16 -141.51 -89.57 0.95
C LEU A 16 -141.60 -90.86 1.79
N ASN A 17 -140.90 -91.96 1.47
CA ASN A 17 -140.68 -93.09 2.40
C ASN A 17 -139.64 -92.78 3.49
N ASN A 18 -138.68 -91.88 3.31
CA ASN A 18 -137.76 -91.47 4.37
C ASN A 18 -138.42 -90.46 5.31
N VAL A 19 -139.27 -89.57 4.78
CA VAL A 19 -140.18 -88.67 5.49
C VAL A 19 -141.34 -89.46 6.07
N GLN A 20 -141.90 -90.50 5.43
CA GLN A 20 -142.87 -91.43 6.05
C GLN A 20 -142.21 -92.37 7.05
N ARG A 21 -140.95 -92.80 6.89
CA ARG A 21 -140.19 -93.52 7.93
C ARG A 21 -139.78 -92.61 9.07
N THR A 22 -139.50 -91.32 8.84
CA THR A 22 -139.22 -90.36 9.92
C THR A 22 -140.51 -89.85 10.57
N PHE A 23 -141.62 -89.70 9.84
CA PHE A 23 -142.95 -89.46 10.40
C PHE A 23 -143.53 -90.73 11.06
N GLN A 24 -143.15 -91.96 10.66
CA GLN A 24 -143.45 -93.20 11.39
C GLN A 24 -142.49 -93.43 12.59
N LYS A 25 -141.32 -92.79 12.62
CA LYS A 25 -140.52 -92.63 13.84
C LYS A 25 -141.02 -91.48 14.73
N LEU A 26 -141.84 -90.56 14.22
CA LEU A 26 -142.23 -89.31 14.90
C LEU A 26 -143.75 -89.11 15.09
N ALA A 27 -144.61 -90.03 14.65
CA ALA A 27 -146.07 -89.92 14.81
C ALA A 27 -146.78 -91.30 14.64
N PRO A 28 -147.96 -91.52 15.25
CA PRO A 28 -148.16 -91.70 16.69
C PRO A 28 -149.11 -92.89 16.94
N MET A 29 -148.67 -94.00 17.54
CA MET A 29 -149.59 -95.06 17.99
C MET A 29 -149.00 -95.85 19.17
N CYS A 30 -149.71 -95.81 20.29
CA CYS A 30 -150.18 -96.96 21.08
C CYS A 30 -150.34 -96.52 22.55
N SER A 31 -151.55 -96.12 22.94
CA SER A 31 -152.62 -97.03 23.43
C SER A 31 -152.22 -97.62 24.79
N VAL A 32 -152.75 -97.12 25.91
CA VAL A 32 -154.16 -97.23 26.33
C VAL A 32 -154.70 -98.62 25.98
N GLU A 33 -154.19 -99.66 26.68
CA GLU A 33 -154.96 -100.81 27.20
C GLU A 33 -154.08 -101.92 27.84
N LYS A 34 -153.08 -101.56 28.66
CA LYS A 34 -152.51 -102.41 29.74
C LYS A 34 -151.87 -101.47 30.77
N ARG A 35 -152.07 -101.59 32.07
CA ARG A 35 -152.95 -102.42 32.89
C ARG A 35 -152.92 -101.78 34.28
N ALA A 36 -154.05 -101.84 34.96
CA ALA A 36 -154.19 -101.51 36.37
C ALA A 36 -153.03 -102.07 37.23
N GLY A 37 -152.56 -101.27 38.19
CA GLY A 37 -151.58 -101.70 39.19
C GLY A 37 -150.31 -100.84 39.18
N GLY A 38 -150.33 -99.77 39.95
CA GLY A 38 -149.24 -99.16 40.72
C GLY A 38 -147.80 -99.12 40.21
N VAL A 39 -147.21 -97.91 40.40
CA VAL A 39 -145.79 -97.60 40.74
C VAL A 39 -144.98 -96.91 39.60
N PRO A 40 -144.16 -95.86 39.91
CA PRO A 40 -144.06 -94.64 39.11
C PRO A 40 -142.79 -94.51 38.24
N GLN A 41 -142.88 -93.69 37.18
CA GLN A 41 -141.75 -93.17 36.40
C GLN A 41 -141.74 -91.62 36.42
N LEU A 42 -141.14 -91.02 37.45
CA LEU A 42 -140.86 -89.57 37.58
C LEU A 42 -139.41 -89.18 37.19
N ALA A 43 -138.53 -90.14 36.91
CA ALA A 43 -137.09 -89.91 36.73
C ALA A 43 -136.62 -89.40 35.34
N PRO A 44 -137.26 -89.73 34.20
CA PRO A 44 -136.75 -89.28 32.89
C PRO A 44 -137.03 -87.80 32.59
N GLN A 45 -138.13 -87.24 33.11
CA GLN A 45 -138.57 -85.87 32.81
C GLN A 45 -137.82 -84.79 33.61
N GLU A 46 -137.37 -85.08 34.84
CA GLU A 46 -136.48 -84.18 35.60
C GLU A 46 -135.09 -84.03 34.95
N LYS A 47 -134.55 -85.09 34.34
CA LYS A 47 -133.26 -85.04 33.63
C LYS A 47 -133.31 -84.12 32.41
N GLN A 48 -134.40 -84.13 31.64
CA GLN A 48 -134.55 -83.28 30.47
C GLN A 48 -134.65 -81.80 30.84
N LEU A 49 -135.41 -81.47 31.91
CA LEU A 49 -135.50 -80.12 32.45
C LEU A 49 -134.16 -79.62 33.03
N SER A 50 -133.37 -80.52 33.64
CA SER A 50 -132.03 -80.18 34.13
C SER A 50 -131.04 -79.87 33.00
N ILE A 51 -131.11 -80.57 31.86
CA ILE A 51 -130.26 -80.32 30.69
C ILE A 51 -130.62 -78.96 30.07
N LEU A 52 -131.91 -78.71 29.83
CA LEU A 52 -132.37 -77.42 29.26
C LEU A 52 -132.04 -76.24 30.18
N ALA A 53 -132.11 -76.40 31.51
CA ALA A 53 -131.69 -75.37 32.45
C ALA A 53 -130.17 -75.15 32.48
N HIS A 54 -129.36 -76.16 32.13
CA HIS A 54 -127.91 -76.02 31.98
C HIS A 54 -127.57 -75.26 30.69
N GLU A 55 -128.17 -75.65 29.57
CA GLU A 55 -127.96 -75.00 28.26
C GLU A 55 -128.40 -73.52 28.26
N LEU A 56 -129.51 -73.19 28.93
CA LEU A 56 -129.93 -71.79 29.09
C LEU A 56 -128.91 -70.97 29.91
N ARG A 57 -128.32 -71.56 30.95
CA ARG A 57 -127.26 -70.89 31.74
C ARG A 57 -125.99 -70.71 30.93
N GLU A 58 -125.61 -71.69 30.12
CA GLU A 58 -124.40 -71.65 29.31
C GLU A 58 -124.52 -70.64 28.16
N THR A 59 -125.68 -70.58 27.50
CA THR A 59 -125.97 -69.56 26.47
C THR A 59 -126.02 -68.16 27.05
N LEU A 60 -126.64 -67.97 28.22
CA LEU A 60 -126.59 -66.69 28.94
C LEU A 60 -125.18 -66.31 29.37
N LEU A 61 -124.31 -67.26 29.71
CA LEU A 61 -122.90 -67.00 30.01
C LEU A 61 -122.16 -66.51 28.76
N CYS A 62 -122.35 -67.16 27.61
CA CYS A 62 -121.72 -66.78 26.34
C CYS A 62 -122.18 -65.39 25.88
N ILE A 63 -123.48 -65.08 25.97
CA ILE A 63 -124.01 -63.75 25.66
C ILE A 63 -123.42 -62.71 26.62
N ASN A 64 -123.32 -63.01 27.91
CA ASN A 64 -122.69 -62.09 28.87
C ASN A 64 -121.19 -61.88 28.61
N LEU A 65 -120.45 -62.90 28.18
CA LEU A 65 -119.04 -62.78 27.80
C LEU A 65 -118.85 -61.94 26.52
N ALA A 66 -119.72 -62.13 25.52
CA ALA A 66 -119.71 -61.31 24.30
C ALA A 66 -120.12 -59.85 24.59
N ARG A 67 -121.13 -59.64 25.46
CA ARG A 67 -121.62 -58.31 25.85
C ARG A 67 -120.64 -57.55 26.75
N LYS A 68 -119.71 -58.24 27.41
CA LYS A 68 -118.64 -57.64 28.23
C LYS A 68 -117.53 -56.96 27.41
N GLY A 69 -117.51 -57.04 26.07
CA GLY A 69 -116.67 -56.20 25.20
C GLY A 69 -115.14 -56.32 25.37
N GLN A 70 -114.66 -57.31 26.14
CA GLN A 70 -113.25 -57.48 26.51
C GLN A 70 -112.32 -57.60 25.27
N HIS A 71 -112.80 -58.24 24.20
CA HIS A 71 -112.05 -58.38 22.95
C HIS A 71 -111.87 -57.05 22.21
N ALA A 72 -112.89 -56.18 22.20
CA ALA A 72 -112.78 -54.85 21.59
C ALA A 72 -111.79 -53.95 22.35
N ILE A 73 -111.74 -54.07 23.67
CA ILE A 73 -110.75 -53.35 24.51
C ILE A 73 -109.33 -53.85 24.19
N ARG A 74 -109.13 -55.16 24.08
CA ARG A 74 -107.83 -55.76 23.74
C ARG A 74 -107.37 -55.35 22.34
N ASP A 75 -108.26 -55.35 21.34
CA ASP A 75 -107.93 -54.90 19.98
C ASP A 75 -107.58 -53.41 19.93
N ASN A 76 -108.27 -52.55 20.69
CA ASN A 76 -107.90 -51.14 20.80
C ASN A 76 -106.53 -50.97 21.47
N GLN A 77 -106.21 -51.75 22.49
CA GLN A 77 -104.88 -51.75 23.12
C GLN A 77 -103.79 -52.17 22.13
N VAL A 78 -104.03 -53.23 21.34
CA VAL A 78 -103.10 -53.67 20.29
C VAL A 78 -102.94 -52.62 19.20
N LYS A 79 -104.03 -51.97 18.75
CA LYS A 79 -103.96 -50.87 17.78
C LYS A 79 -103.18 -49.67 18.30
N ILE A 80 -103.40 -49.28 19.56
CA ILE A 80 -102.66 -48.18 20.19
C ILE A 80 -101.17 -48.55 20.32
N GLY A 81 -100.86 -49.76 20.78
CA GLY A 81 -99.48 -50.25 20.88
C GLY A 81 -98.76 -50.32 19.53
N MET A 82 -99.44 -50.79 18.49
CA MET A 82 -98.91 -50.80 17.12
C MET A 82 -98.67 -49.39 16.60
N ARG A 83 -99.61 -48.46 16.84
CA ARG A 83 -99.44 -47.06 16.45
C ARG A 83 -98.26 -46.41 17.15
N ASN A 84 -98.10 -46.64 18.46
CA ASN A 84 -96.95 -46.14 19.21
C ASN A 84 -95.64 -46.73 18.68
N SER A 85 -95.60 -48.03 18.39
CA SER A 85 -94.40 -48.67 17.82
C SER A 85 -94.04 -48.12 16.44
N ILE A 86 -95.04 -47.80 15.60
CA ILE A 86 -94.81 -47.15 14.29
C ILE A 86 -94.27 -45.73 14.49
N MET A 87 -94.84 -44.94 15.41
CA MET A 87 -94.33 -43.59 15.69
C MET A 87 -92.90 -43.63 16.24
N GLU A 88 -92.58 -44.57 17.12
CA GLU A 88 -91.22 -44.77 17.64
C GLU A 88 -90.25 -45.18 16.52
N TYR A 89 -90.67 -46.07 15.61
CA TYR A 89 -89.87 -46.45 14.45
C TYR A 89 -89.63 -45.26 13.51
N GLU A 90 -90.66 -44.49 13.18
CA GLU A 90 -90.54 -43.30 12.33
C GLU A 90 -89.64 -42.23 12.97
N HIS A 91 -89.71 -42.08 14.31
CA HIS A 91 -88.85 -41.17 15.06
C HIS A 91 -87.39 -41.62 15.03
N LEU A 92 -87.10 -42.89 15.37
CA LEU A 92 -85.75 -43.45 15.31
C LEU A 92 -85.18 -43.45 13.88
N GLU A 93 -86.03 -43.68 12.87
CA GLU A 93 -85.62 -43.60 11.46
C GLU A 93 -85.29 -42.15 11.07
N SER A 94 -86.00 -41.16 11.64
CA SER A 94 -85.65 -39.75 11.48
C SER A 94 -84.31 -39.41 12.11
N GLU A 95 -84.09 -39.81 13.37
CA GLU A 95 -82.81 -39.59 14.05
C GLU A 95 -81.66 -40.26 13.28
N LEU A 96 -81.87 -41.48 12.77
CA LEU A 96 -80.86 -42.20 11.99
C LEU A 96 -80.57 -41.51 10.64
N ARG A 97 -81.56 -40.87 10.02
CA ARG A 97 -81.34 -40.01 8.84
C ARG A 97 -80.51 -38.78 9.19
N ASP A 98 -80.80 -38.13 10.30
CA ASP A 98 -80.08 -36.93 10.75
C ASP A 98 -78.63 -37.27 11.12
N GLU A 99 -78.38 -38.35 11.85
CA GLU A 99 -77.04 -38.83 12.19
C GLU A 99 -76.24 -39.22 10.93
N ARG A 100 -76.88 -39.86 9.94
CA ARG A 100 -76.22 -40.15 8.64
C ARG A 100 -75.87 -38.87 7.88
N ALA A 101 -76.73 -37.85 7.94
CA ALA A 101 -76.45 -36.56 7.32
C ALA A 101 -75.28 -35.84 8.01
N GLN A 102 -75.22 -35.85 9.35
CA GLN A 102 -74.10 -35.33 10.12
C GLN A 102 -72.79 -36.07 9.83
N GLN A 103 -72.85 -37.40 9.72
CA GLN A 103 -71.68 -38.21 9.36
C GLN A 103 -71.16 -37.85 7.96
N ALA A 104 -72.05 -37.67 6.99
CA ALA A 104 -71.67 -37.23 5.65
C ALA A 104 -71.07 -35.81 5.63
N GLU A 105 -71.57 -34.90 6.47
CA GLU A 105 -71.01 -33.56 6.63
C GLU A 105 -69.59 -33.61 7.24
N LEU A 106 -69.40 -34.40 8.30
CA LEU A 106 -68.10 -34.61 8.92
C LEU A 106 -67.10 -35.24 7.95
N ASP A 107 -67.51 -36.21 7.13
CA ASP A 107 -66.65 -36.80 6.10
C ASP A 107 -66.23 -35.76 5.04
N CYS A 108 -67.15 -34.88 4.64
CA CYS A 108 -66.85 -33.78 3.73
C CYS A 108 -65.87 -32.77 4.35
N LEU A 109 -66.07 -32.39 5.61
CA LEU A 109 -65.17 -31.50 6.34
C LEU A 109 -63.78 -32.13 6.54
N ASN A 110 -63.72 -33.42 6.85
CA ASN A 110 -62.47 -34.16 7.01
C ASN A 110 -61.72 -34.24 5.68
N TYR A 111 -62.42 -34.50 4.57
CA TYR A 111 -61.83 -34.44 3.23
C TYR A 111 -61.28 -33.04 2.91
N LEU A 112 -62.02 -31.98 3.21
CA LEU A 112 -61.59 -30.60 2.97
C LEU A 112 -60.35 -30.25 3.82
N ALA A 113 -60.34 -30.64 5.09
CA ALA A 113 -59.21 -30.44 6.00
C ALA A 113 -57.96 -31.22 5.54
N GLN A 114 -58.12 -32.48 5.09
CA GLN A 114 -57.02 -33.26 4.51
C GLN A 114 -56.48 -32.61 3.24
N LYS A 115 -57.35 -32.11 2.36
CA LYS A 115 -56.94 -31.39 1.15
C LYS A 115 -56.15 -30.12 1.50
N GLN A 116 -56.63 -29.33 2.46
CA GLN A 116 -55.93 -28.14 2.95
C GLN A 116 -54.59 -28.49 3.59
N LEU A 117 -54.51 -29.58 4.36
CA LEU A 117 -53.27 -30.05 4.96
C LEU A 117 -52.23 -30.43 3.89
N VAL A 118 -52.66 -31.13 2.83
CA VAL A 118 -51.78 -31.46 1.69
C VAL A 118 -51.33 -30.21 0.94
N GLU A 119 -52.19 -29.21 0.76
CA GLU A 119 -51.82 -27.93 0.14
C GLU A 119 -50.85 -27.12 1.01
N LEU A 120 -50.99 -27.15 2.33
CA LEU A 120 -50.06 -26.51 3.26
C LEU A 120 -48.71 -27.24 3.31
N LEU A 121 -48.71 -28.58 3.36
CA LEU A 121 -47.49 -29.40 3.31
C LEU A 121 -46.67 -29.17 2.04
N LYS A 122 -47.30 -28.82 0.92
CA LYS A 122 -46.59 -28.43 -0.32
C LYS A 122 -45.94 -27.05 -0.25
N LYS A 123 -46.42 -26.17 0.63
CA LYS A 123 -45.91 -24.80 0.79
C LYS A 123 -44.87 -24.69 1.91
N VAL A 124 -44.95 -25.57 2.90
CA VAL A 124 -43.96 -25.66 3.96
C VAL A 124 -42.71 -26.31 3.37
N PRO A 125 -41.56 -25.62 3.36
CA PRO A 125 -40.31 -26.22 2.93
C PRO A 125 -40.00 -27.45 3.76
N THR A 126 -39.49 -28.49 3.12
CA THR A 126 -39.00 -29.66 3.85
C THR A 126 -37.75 -29.26 4.63
N GLU A 127 -37.43 -29.93 5.73
CA GLU A 127 -36.17 -29.70 6.48
C GLU A 127 -34.93 -29.79 5.57
N ALA A 128 -34.98 -30.66 4.55
CA ALA A 128 -33.97 -30.73 3.49
C ALA A 128 -33.89 -29.45 2.64
N ASP A 129 -35.04 -28.88 2.25
CA ASP A 129 -35.09 -27.62 1.48
C ASP A 129 -34.52 -26.46 2.31
N GLU A 130 -34.85 -26.39 3.61
CA GLU A 130 -34.30 -25.39 4.53
C GLU A 130 -32.78 -25.51 4.67
N LEU A 131 -32.26 -26.73 4.82
CA LEU A 131 -30.82 -26.98 4.85
C LEU A 131 -30.13 -26.54 3.55
N THR A 132 -30.73 -26.83 2.39
CA THR A 132 -30.18 -26.34 1.11
C THR A 132 -30.23 -24.82 0.98
N MET A 133 -31.29 -24.16 1.49
CA MET A 133 -31.38 -22.70 1.51
C MET A 133 -30.30 -22.08 2.41
N ILE A 134 -30.08 -22.65 3.60
CA ILE A 134 -29.03 -22.22 4.53
C ILE A 134 -27.65 -22.43 3.91
N GLU A 135 -27.41 -23.57 3.26
CA GLU A 135 -26.14 -23.85 2.60
C GLU A 135 -25.90 -22.91 1.42
N ASN A 136 -26.93 -22.62 0.62
CA ASN A 136 -26.86 -21.64 -0.46
C ASN A 136 -26.60 -20.21 0.05
N ALA A 137 -27.25 -19.81 1.15
CA ALA A 137 -27.02 -18.52 1.80
C ALA A 137 -25.59 -18.42 2.34
N ASN A 138 -25.08 -19.45 3.01
CA ASN A 138 -23.71 -19.53 3.49
C ASN A 138 -22.69 -19.50 2.34
N ASN A 139 -22.96 -20.19 1.23
CA ASN A 139 -22.12 -20.15 0.04
C ASN A 139 -22.17 -18.78 -0.66
N CYS A 140 -23.29 -18.06 -0.58
CA CYS A 140 -23.38 -16.67 -1.03
C CYS A 140 -22.55 -15.74 -0.14
N LEU A 141 -22.67 -15.86 1.19
CA LEU A 141 -21.89 -15.11 2.16
C LEU A 141 -20.39 -15.31 1.96
N ARG A 142 -19.92 -16.56 1.87
CA ARG A 142 -18.51 -16.89 1.59
C ARG A 142 -18.01 -16.25 0.30
N ARG A 143 -18.82 -16.22 -0.76
CA ARG A 143 -18.46 -15.54 -2.01
C ARG A 143 -18.36 -14.03 -1.85
N MET A 144 -19.26 -13.41 -1.09
CA MET A 144 -19.21 -11.97 -0.81
C MET A 144 -18.01 -11.60 0.05
N GLU A 145 -17.72 -12.40 1.09
CA GLU A 145 -16.54 -12.24 1.95
C GLU A 145 -15.25 -12.36 1.14
N ASN A 146 -15.12 -13.37 0.27
CA ASN A 146 -13.97 -13.52 -0.61
C ASN A 146 -13.80 -12.35 -1.58
N ARG A 147 -14.91 -11.81 -2.11
CA ARG A 147 -14.88 -10.61 -2.97
C ARG A 147 -14.43 -9.37 -2.19
N LEU A 148 -14.91 -9.23 -0.96
CA LEU A 148 -14.53 -8.12 -0.08
C LEU A 148 -13.04 -8.20 0.29
N ASP A 149 -12.56 -9.39 0.70
CA ASP A 149 -11.15 -9.61 1.00
C ASP A 149 -10.25 -9.32 -0.21
N LEU A 150 -10.64 -9.80 -1.40
CA LEU A 150 -9.90 -9.49 -2.63
C LEU A 150 -9.89 -7.99 -2.96
N ALA A 151 -11.02 -7.29 -2.77
CA ALA A 151 -11.10 -5.85 -2.97
C ALA A 151 -10.22 -5.09 -1.96
N THR A 152 -10.23 -5.49 -0.69
CA THR A 152 -9.38 -4.92 0.36
C THR A 152 -7.91 -5.13 0.06
N LYS A 153 -7.51 -6.35 -0.34
CA LYS A 153 -6.13 -6.66 -0.75
C LYS A 153 -5.68 -5.79 -1.93
N ARG A 154 -6.52 -5.65 -2.96
CA ARG A 154 -6.24 -4.77 -4.11
C ARG A 154 -6.10 -3.31 -3.68
N PHE A 155 -6.98 -2.83 -2.81
CA PHE A 155 -6.89 -1.48 -2.25
C PHE A 155 -5.58 -1.27 -1.49
N CYS A 156 -5.18 -2.22 -0.65
CA CYS A 156 -3.91 -2.15 0.08
C CYS A 156 -2.69 -2.10 -0.86
N VAL A 157 -2.69 -2.88 -1.95
CA VAL A 157 -1.62 -2.84 -2.97
C VAL A 157 -1.56 -1.46 -3.64
N VAL A 158 -2.70 -0.95 -4.12
CA VAL A 158 -2.77 0.39 -4.74
C VAL A 158 -2.32 1.48 -3.77
N ASN A 159 -2.69 1.38 -2.49
CA ASN A 159 -2.28 2.33 -1.47
C ASN A 159 -0.78 2.26 -1.17
N ALA A 160 -0.19 1.06 -1.15
CA ALA A 160 1.25 0.87 -1.01
C ALA A 160 2.01 1.46 -2.20
N ASP A 161 1.52 1.27 -3.42
CA ASP A 161 2.13 1.86 -4.61
C ASP A 161 1.95 3.39 -4.64
N ASN A 162 0.79 3.91 -4.22
CA ASN A 162 0.57 5.35 -4.08
C ASN A 162 1.55 5.96 -3.06
N LYS A 163 1.80 5.27 -1.94
CA LYS A 163 2.82 5.67 -0.97
C LYS A 163 4.21 5.75 -1.60
N LYS A 164 4.64 4.73 -2.35
CA LYS A 164 5.93 4.74 -3.06
C LYS A 164 6.04 5.93 -4.03
N VAL A 165 4.98 6.21 -4.79
CA VAL A 165 4.95 7.35 -5.73
C VAL A 165 5.05 8.67 -4.97
N ARG A 166 4.40 8.82 -3.81
CA ARG A 166 4.54 10.02 -2.96
C ARG A 166 5.96 10.20 -2.43
N GLU A 167 6.58 9.11 -1.97
CA GLU A 167 7.96 9.12 -1.49
C GLU A 167 8.93 9.52 -2.62
N GLU A 168 8.70 9.01 -3.83
CA GLU A 168 9.49 9.35 -5.01
C GLU A 168 9.30 10.82 -5.43
N ILE A 169 8.06 11.33 -5.44
CA ILE A 169 7.79 12.75 -5.70
C ILE A 169 8.52 13.61 -4.66
N HIS A 170 8.47 13.24 -3.38
CA HIS A 170 9.16 13.98 -2.33
C HIS A 170 10.68 13.96 -2.54
N ARG A 171 11.27 12.80 -2.86
CA ARG A 171 12.70 12.67 -3.19
C ARG A 171 13.09 13.61 -4.34
N LEU A 172 12.33 13.58 -5.44
CA LEU A 172 12.58 14.43 -6.61
C LEU A 172 12.44 15.93 -6.30
N LEU A 173 11.51 16.32 -5.42
CA LEU A 173 11.36 17.71 -4.99
C LEU A 173 12.57 18.19 -4.16
N VAL A 174 13.10 17.33 -3.28
CA VAL A 174 14.32 17.62 -2.51
C VAL A 174 15.51 17.77 -3.45
N GLU A 175 15.71 16.83 -4.38
CA GLU A 175 16.79 16.89 -5.37
C GLU A 175 16.71 18.15 -6.24
N ARG A 176 15.51 18.53 -6.68
CA ARG A 176 15.29 19.78 -7.42
C ARG A 176 15.66 21.00 -6.58
N ASN A 177 15.32 21.00 -5.29
CA ASN A 177 15.67 22.09 -4.39
C ASN A 177 17.19 22.21 -4.22
N ASP A 178 17.88 21.09 -4.00
CA ASP A 178 19.34 21.05 -3.87
C ASP A 178 20.03 21.52 -5.15
N PHE A 179 19.54 21.07 -6.32
CA PHE A 179 20.00 21.54 -7.61
C PHE A 179 19.83 23.06 -7.75
N ASN A 180 18.65 23.61 -7.41
CA ASN A 180 18.40 25.05 -7.47
C ASN A 180 19.34 25.85 -6.55
N ILE A 181 19.65 25.33 -5.36
CA ILE A 181 20.61 25.96 -4.44
C ILE A 181 22.00 26.00 -5.09
N GLN A 182 22.47 24.89 -5.65
CA GLN A 182 23.78 24.82 -6.32
C GLN A 182 23.84 25.71 -7.57
N TRP A 183 22.76 25.72 -8.36
CA TRP A 183 22.59 26.57 -9.53
C TRP A 183 22.69 28.05 -9.16
N ASN A 184 21.94 28.49 -8.15
CA ASN A 184 21.97 29.88 -7.68
C ASN A 184 23.35 30.27 -7.12
N ARG A 185 24.04 29.37 -6.41
CA ARG A 185 25.41 29.59 -5.97
C ARG A 185 26.38 29.77 -7.15
N THR A 186 26.20 28.97 -8.20
CA THR A 186 27.04 29.02 -9.40
C THR A 186 26.81 30.31 -10.19
N ILE A 187 25.55 30.71 -10.36
CA ILE A 187 25.19 32.02 -10.91
C ILE A 187 25.81 33.14 -10.08
N GLY A 188 25.72 33.08 -8.74
CA GLY A 188 26.31 34.09 -7.87
C GLY A 188 27.83 34.21 -8.06
N LYS A 189 28.55 33.08 -8.20
CA LYS A 189 29.98 33.09 -8.53
C LYS A 189 30.27 33.70 -9.90
N LEU A 190 29.45 33.39 -10.91
CA LEU A 190 29.59 33.94 -12.25
C LEU A 190 29.38 35.46 -12.28
N VAL A 191 28.38 35.96 -11.56
CA VAL A 191 28.11 37.40 -11.45
C VAL A 191 29.31 38.11 -10.81
N LYS A 192 29.80 37.62 -9.68
CA LYS A 192 31.00 38.18 -9.02
C LYS A 192 32.24 38.14 -9.93
N GLY A 193 32.41 37.06 -10.70
CA GLY A 193 33.49 36.96 -11.68
C GLY A 193 33.39 38.01 -12.79
N LYS A 194 32.16 38.33 -13.24
CA LYS A 194 31.91 39.41 -14.21
C LYS A 194 32.19 40.80 -13.62
N GLU A 195 31.81 41.03 -12.37
CA GLU A 195 32.11 42.28 -11.65
C GLU A 195 33.64 42.49 -11.58
N TYR A 196 34.39 41.48 -11.14
CA TYR A 196 35.86 41.53 -11.11
C TYR A 196 36.47 41.80 -12.50
N LEU A 197 35.93 41.17 -13.55
CA LEU A 197 36.39 41.41 -14.91
C LEU A 197 36.11 42.86 -15.36
N MET A 198 34.95 43.41 -14.97
CA MET A 198 34.58 44.80 -15.27
C MET A 198 35.51 45.79 -14.55
N ASP A 199 35.86 45.53 -13.29
CA ASP A 199 36.83 46.34 -12.55
C ASP A 199 38.21 46.32 -13.22
N ILE A 200 38.68 45.14 -13.67
CA ILE A 200 39.93 45.04 -14.43
C ILE A 200 39.86 45.86 -15.72
N PHE A 201 38.73 45.80 -16.44
CA PHE A 201 38.56 46.60 -17.65
C PHE A 201 38.59 48.10 -17.36
N GLU A 202 37.98 48.55 -16.26
CA GLU A 202 38.01 49.94 -15.84
C GLU A 202 39.44 50.39 -15.48
N ILE A 203 40.15 49.60 -14.68
CA ILE A 203 41.56 49.86 -14.34
C ILE A 203 42.42 49.92 -15.61
N ALA A 204 42.23 48.99 -16.53
CA ALA A 204 42.96 48.97 -17.80
C ALA A 204 42.65 50.21 -18.65
N ALA A 205 41.38 50.59 -18.77
CA ALA A 205 40.95 51.78 -19.51
C ALA A 205 41.56 53.06 -18.93
N VAL A 206 41.56 53.20 -17.60
CA VAL A 206 42.20 54.33 -16.90
C VAL A 206 43.71 54.32 -17.13
N ALA A 207 44.37 53.17 -17.03
CA ALA A 207 45.80 53.06 -17.28
C ALA A 207 46.18 53.46 -18.73
N PHE A 208 45.38 53.05 -19.72
CA PHE A 208 45.56 53.48 -21.11
C PHE A 208 45.33 54.98 -21.28
N GLY A 209 44.29 55.54 -20.67
CA GLY A 209 44.04 56.99 -20.66
C GLY A 209 45.22 57.78 -20.07
N ASN A 210 45.74 57.35 -18.92
CA ASN A 210 46.89 57.96 -18.26
C ASN A 210 48.15 57.87 -19.13
N ARG A 211 48.40 56.72 -19.77
CA ARG A 211 49.53 56.54 -20.69
C ARG A 211 49.43 57.53 -21.85
N ASP A 212 48.26 57.63 -22.49
CA ASP A 212 48.04 58.54 -23.61
C ASP A 212 48.26 60.00 -23.19
N GLU A 213 47.78 60.40 -22.02
CA GLU A 213 48.02 61.75 -21.48
C GLU A 213 49.51 62.02 -21.26
N CYS A 214 50.24 61.07 -20.66
CA CYS A 214 51.69 61.15 -20.48
C CYS A 214 52.43 61.26 -21.82
N CYS A 215 52.03 60.49 -22.82
CA CYS A 215 52.60 60.59 -24.18
C CYS A 215 52.37 61.98 -24.78
N ARG A 216 51.16 62.53 -24.69
CA ARG A 216 50.86 63.90 -25.17
C ARG A 216 51.69 64.97 -24.43
N LYS A 217 51.82 64.85 -23.10
CA LYS A 217 52.66 65.76 -22.30
C LYS A 217 54.13 65.68 -22.71
N LEU A 218 54.64 64.48 -22.94
CA LEU A 218 56.01 64.26 -23.41
C LEU A 218 56.24 64.89 -24.79
N GLU A 219 55.31 64.73 -25.72
CA GLU A 219 55.37 65.36 -27.04
C GLU A 219 55.35 66.89 -26.92
N ALA A 220 54.47 67.47 -26.10
CA ALA A 220 54.44 68.91 -25.86
C ALA A 220 55.76 69.44 -25.27
N LEU A 221 56.37 68.70 -24.34
CA LEU A 221 57.68 69.06 -23.77
C LEU A 221 58.80 68.98 -24.82
N LYS A 222 58.79 67.97 -25.71
CA LYS A 222 59.74 67.89 -26.83
C LYS A 222 59.64 69.11 -27.74
N TRP A 223 58.42 69.49 -28.14
CA TRP A 223 58.19 70.69 -28.96
C TRP A 223 58.63 71.97 -28.26
N LYS A 224 58.30 72.12 -26.97
CA LYS A 224 58.73 73.27 -26.16
C LYS A 224 60.25 73.36 -26.07
N GLY A 225 60.93 72.23 -25.83
CA GLY A 225 62.39 72.16 -25.78
C GLY A 225 63.03 72.53 -27.12
N LEU A 226 62.47 72.04 -28.24
CA LEU A 226 62.94 72.38 -29.58
C LEU A 226 62.74 73.87 -29.92
N PHE A 227 61.60 74.44 -29.56
CA PHE A 227 61.33 75.87 -29.74
C PHE A 227 62.29 76.73 -28.91
N GLN A 228 62.50 76.36 -27.64
CA GLN A 228 63.43 77.03 -26.74
C GLN A 228 64.86 76.99 -27.28
N LEU A 229 65.32 75.83 -27.75
CA LEU A 229 66.64 75.68 -28.39
C LEU A 229 66.77 76.60 -29.61
N ASN A 230 65.77 76.63 -30.49
CA ASN A 230 65.79 77.50 -31.68
C ASN A 230 65.81 78.99 -31.32
N ARG A 231 65.09 79.37 -30.25
CA ARG A 231 65.15 80.74 -29.71
C ARG A 231 66.55 81.07 -29.21
N ASP A 232 67.14 80.19 -28.41
CA ASP A 232 68.47 80.41 -27.81
C ASP A 232 69.56 80.47 -28.88
N ILE A 233 69.46 79.66 -29.95
CA ILE A 233 70.34 79.75 -31.13
C ILE A 233 70.17 81.12 -31.81
N SER A 234 68.95 81.60 -31.99
CA SER A 234 68.69 82.90 -32.63
C SER A 234 69.20 84.08 -31.79
N GLU A 235 69.00 84.02 -30.47
CA GLU A 235 69.56 85.01 -29.53
C GLU A 235 71.10 84.98 -29.57
N MET A 236 71.71 83.80 -29.58
CA MET A 236 73.17 83.66 -29.68
C MET A 236 73.73 84.21 -30.99
N GLN A 237 73.06 83.96 -32.12
CA GLN A 237 73.42 84.56 -33.39
C GLN A 237 73.30 86.09 -33.37
N SER A 238 72.30 86.64 -32.67
CA SER A 238 72.17 88.09 -32.48
C SER A 238 73.33 88.64 -31.65
N TYR A 239 73.67 88.00 -30.52
CA TYR A 239 74.80 88.41 -29.69
C TYR A 239 76.13 88.30 -30.42
N GLU A 240 76.35 87.26 -31.22
CA GLU A 240 77.52 87.14 -32.09
C GLU A 240 77.55 88.28 -33.13
N GLY A 241 76.40 88.67 -33.69
CA GLY A 241 76.27 89.82 -34.57
C GLY A 241 76.66 91.13 -33.89
N ASP A 242 76.12 91.39 -32.70
CA ASP A 242 76.40 92.58 -31.89
C ASP A 242 77.86 92.63 -31.44
N LEU A 243 78.42 91.50 -31.02
CA LEU A 243 79.83 91.39 -30.63
C LEU A 243 80.76 91.64 -31.82
N ASN A 244 80.43 91.12 -33.00
CA ASN A 244 81.15 91.44 -34.23
C ASN A 244 81.03 92.93 -34.60
N HIS A 245 79.87 93.55 -34.38
CA HIS A 245 79.70 94.99 -34.57
C HIS A 245 80.53 95.80 -33.57
N LEU A 246 80.50 95.44 -32.29
CA LEU A 246 81.31 96.06 -31.23
C LEU A 246 82.80 95.88 -31.48
N ALA A 247 83.26 94.71 -31.91
CA ALA A 247 84.66 94.48 -32.26
C ALA A 247 85.09 95.36 -33.46
N LYS A 248 84.23 95.53 -34.47
CA LYS A 248 84.48 96.48 -35.57
C LYS A 248 84.48 97.93 -35.09
N LEU A 249 83.59 98.29 -34.16
CA LEU A 249 83.53 99.61 -33.56
C LEU A 249 84.75 99.88 -32.66
N GLU A 250 85.18 98.91 -31.86
CA GLU A 250 86.39 98.96 -31.04
C GLU A 250 87.60 99.12 -31.95
N GLU A 251 87.71 98.36 -33.03
CA GLU A 251 88.78 98.55 -34.01
C GLU A 251 88.72 99.95 -34.63
N PHE A 252 87.53 100.43 -35.01
CA PHE A 252 87.32 101.80 -35.49
C PHE A 252 87.69 102.86 -34.44
N LEU A 253 87.32 102.67 -33.17
CA LEU A 253 87.64 103.56 -32.05
C LEU A 253 89.11 103.45 -31.64
N ARG A 254 89.75 102.30 -31.78
CA ARG A 254 91.19 102.12 -31.59
C ARG A 254 91.96 102.91 -32.65
N ILE A 255 91.48 102.87 -33.89
CA ILE A 255 91.98 103.69 -35.01
C ILE A 255 91.72 105.19 -34.77
N LYS A 256 90.56 105.56 -34.25
CA LYS A 256 90.16 106.97 -34.00
C LYS A 256 90.66 107.53 -32.65
N GLY A 257 90.96 106.65 -31.71
CA GLY A 257 91.14 106.90 -30.27
C GLY A 257 92.60 106.97 -29.81
N SER A 258 93.57 107.00 -30.74
CA SER A 258 94.93 107.46 -30.41
C SER A 258 95.02 108.93 -29.96
N ARG A 259 93.90 109.63 -29.73
CA ARG A 259 93.89 110.89 -28.99
C ARG A 259 92.59 111.09 -28.22
N ARG A 260 92.71 110.99 -26.89
CA ARG A 260 91.87 111.52 -25.80
C ARG A 260 91.25 110.43 -24.91
N ILE A 261 91.94 110.16 -23.80
CA ILE A 261 91.35 109.65 -22.56
C ILE A 261 91.28 110.86 -21.63
N CYS A 262 90.08 111.17 -21.14
CA CYS A 262 89.79 111.67 -19.79
C CYS A 262 88.28 111.96 -19.69
N GLU A 263 87.76 111.90 -18.45
CA GLU A 263 86.38 112.21 -18.00
C GLU A 263 85.45 110.99 -17.81
N ALA A 264 85.90 109.95 -17.09
CA ALA A 264 85.04 108.85 -16.65
C ALA A 264 85.06 108.57 -15.13
N ASP A 265 85.73 109.40 -14.32
CA ASP A 265 85.94 109.09 -12.89
C ASP A 265 84.88 109.70 -11.95
N GLU A 266 84.00 110.60 -12.41
CA GLU A 266 83.03 111.27 -11.52
C GLU A 266 81.69 110.51 -11.34
N LYS A 267 81.44 109.44 -12.10
CA LYS A 267 80.22 108.62 -11.99
C LYS A 267 80.35 107.41 -11.07
N GLU A 268 81.55 107.06 -10.65
CA GLU A 268 81.82 105.85 -9.86
C GLU A 268 81.60 106.10 -8.36
N ASP A 269 81.91 107.31 -7.88
CA ASP A 269 81.74 107.70 -6.47
C ASP A 269 80.27 107.75 -6.01
N ILE A 270 79.32 108.06 -6.90
CA ILE A 270 77.88 108.11 -6.57
C ILE A 270 77.30 106.70 -6.36
N ARG A 271 77.78 105.69 -7.11
CA ARG A 271 77.31 104.30 -6.97
C ARG A 271 77.76 103.68 -5.66
N GLN A 272 78.96 104.01 -5.19
CA GLN A 272 79.47 103.53 -3.90
C GLN A 272 78.62 104.02 -2.73
N GLN A 273 78.08 105.24 -2.80
CA GLN A 273 77.25 105.80 -1.74
C GLN A 273 75.85 105.16 -1.66
N GLU A 274 75.25 104.80 -2.80
CA GLU A 274 73.98 104.06 -2.84
C GLU A 274 74.12 102.63 -2.29
N GLU A 275 75.27 101.99 -2.53
CA GLU A 275 75.59 100.67 -1.99
C GLU A 275 75.72 100.67 -0.46
N ILE A 276 76.36 101.70 0.10
CA ILE A 276 76.50 101.87 1.55
C ILE A 276 75.11 102.02 2.19
N GLN A 277 74.22 102.82 1.61
CA GLN A 277 72.86 103.01 2.15
C GLN A 277 72.01 101.74 2.13
N ARG A 278 72.14 100.87 1.12
CA ARG A 278 71.47 99.55 1.13
C ARG A 278 71.98 98.66 2.25
N CYS A 279 73.30 98.60 2.44
CA CYS A 279 73.89 97.80 3.51
C CYS A 279 73.42 98.27 4.89
N GLU A 280 73.31 99.58 5.12
CA GLU A 280 72.80 100.12 6.38
C GLU A 280 71.33 99.72 6.65
N GLN A 281 70.48 99.72 5.61
CA GLN A 281 69.08 99.27 5.74
C GLN A 281 68.97 97.76 6.02
N GLU A 282 69.83 96.95 5.42
CA GLU A 282 69.87 95.50 5.68
C GLU A 282 70.34 95.19 7.11
N ILE A 283 71.33 95.92 7.61
CA ILE A 283 71.81 95.81 8.99
C ILE A 283 70.68 96.15 9.96
N ALA A 284 69.99 97.28 9.77
CA ALA A 284 68.88 97.67 10.64
C ALA A 284 67.74 96.64 10.67
N ARG A 285 67.46 95.99 9.53
CA ARG A 285 66.48 94.90 9.47
C ARG A 285 66.94 93.65 10.23
N HIS A 286 68.22 93.30 10.13
CA HIS A 286 68.79 92.17 10.86
C HIS A 286 68.84 92.42 12.37
N ASP A 287 69.12 93.65 12.80
CA ASP A 287 69.08 94.03 14.21
C ASP A 287 67.66 93.90 14.78
N SER A 288 66.64 94.40 14.09
CA SER A 288 65.23 94.23 14.49
C SER A 288 64.82 92.75 14.60
N LEU A 289 65.28 91.90 13.67
CA LEU A 289 64.97 90.48 13.71
C LEU A 289 65.69 89.75 14.87
N LEU A 290 66.88 90.20 15.26
CA LEU A 290 67.58 89.68 16.43
C LEU A 290 66.87 90.08 17.73
N GLU A 291 66.36 91.31 17.82
CA GLU A 291 65.54 91.76 18.96
C GLU A 291 64.30 90.88 19.14
N ASP A 292 63.56 90.59 18.06
CA ASP A 292 62.39 89.68 18.10
C ASP A 292 62.76 88.27 18.59
N ILE A 293 63.93 87.76 18.16
CA ILE A 293 64.44 86.44 18.59
C ILE A 293 64.81 86.46 20.08
N PHE A 294 65.42 87.53 20.57
CA PHE A 294 65.76 87.66 21.99
C PHE A 294 64.52 87.77 22.87
N GLU A 295 63.49 88.50 22.42
CA GLU A 295 62.21 88.59 23.12
C GLU A 295 61.50 87.23 23.19
N TYR A 296 61.44 86.49 22.08
CA TYR A 296 60.85 85.15 22.04
C TYR A 296 61.58 84.14 22.95
N ALA A 297 62.91 84.18 22.96
CA ALA A 297 63.73 83.26 23.74
C ALA A 297 63.95 83.70 25.20
N GLY A 298 63.49 84.90 25.59
CA GLY A 298 63.59 85.45 26.94
C GLY A 298 65.03 85.60 27.46
N THR A 299 66.04 85.58 26.58
CA THR A 299 67.46 85.66 26.94
C THR A 299 68.24 86.47 25.90
N GLU A 300 69.06 87.44 26.34
CA GLU A 300 69.84 88.32 25.43
C GLU A 300 71.15 87.68 24.92
N ARG A 301 71.47 86.45 25.36
CA ARG A 301 72.73 85.77 24.99
C ARG A 301 72.49 84.74 23.89
N VAL A 302 72.94 85.07 22.67
CA VAL A 302 72.84 84.19 21.48
C VAL A 302 73.32 82.77 21.75
N ALA A 303 74.44 82.59 22.45
CA ALA A 303 74.97 81.26 22.76
C ALA A 303 74.02 80.40 23.60
N THR A 304 73.23 81.02 24.50
CA THR A 304 72.24 80.32 25.33
C THR A 304 71.04 79.89 24.50
N ILE A 305 70.57 80.76 23.59
CA ILE A 305 69.49 80.46 22.65
C ILE A 305 69.86 79.28 21.76
N VAL A 306 71.04 79.34 21.13
CA VAL A 306 71.53 78.26 20.26
C VAL A 306 71.62 76.94 21.02
N ASN A 307 72.09 76.96 22.27
CA ASN A 307 72.17 75.75 23.08
C ASN A 307 70.79 75.20 23.47
N HIS A 308 69.84 76.07 23.85
CA HIS A 308 68.46 75.67 24.15
C HIS A 308 67.77 75.06 22.92
N PHE A 309 67.88 75.71 21.75
CA PHE A 309 67.35 75.17 20.50
C PHE A 309 67.97 73.83 20.16
N ARG A 310 69.29 73.69 20.32
CA ARG A 310 69.97 72.41 20.08
C ARG A 310 69.48 71.30 21.02
N ILE A 311 69.28 71.60 22.29
CA ILE A 311 68.74 70.62 23.25
C ILE A 311 67.31 70.24 22.86
N SER A 312 66.44 71.23 22.59
CA SER A 312 65.06 70.99 22.15
C SER A 312 64.99 70.22 20.82
N GLU A 313 65.87 70.50 19.87
CA GLU A 313 65.97 69.78 18.60
C GLU A 313 66.36 68.32 18.83
N ILE A 314 67.35 68.05 19.70
CA ILE A 314 67.76 66.69 20.07
C ILE A 314 66.61 65.95 20.77
N GLU A 315 65.91 66.59 21.71
CA GLU A 315 64.75 66.00 22.41
C GLU A 315 63.59 65.70 21.47
N ASN A 316 63.26 66.65 20.58
CA ASN A 316 62.20 66.48 19.58
C ASN A 316 62.57 65.38 18.59
N PHE A 317 63.81 65.33 18.13
CA PHE A 317 64.29 64.27 17.24
C PHE A 317 64.25 62.90 17.93
N SER A 318 64.68 62.82 19.19
CA SER A 318 64.62 61.57 19.97
C SER A 318 63.19 61.10 20.18
N THR A 319 62.27 62.03 20.46
CA THR A 319 60.83 61.74 20.60
C THR A 319 60.22 61.26 19.28
N PHE A 320 60.61 61.87 18.16
CA PHE A 320 60.18 61.46 16.83
C PHE A 320 60.66 60.03 16.49
N VAL A 321 61.92 59.71 16.79
CA VAL A 321 62.47 58.36 16.57
C VAL A 321 61.69 57.33 17.41
N LEU A 322 61.46 57.61 18.70
CA LEU A 322 60.66 56.73 19.55
C LEU A 322 59.23 56.54 19.01
N LEU A 323 58.60 57.61 18.52
CA LEU A 323 57.28 57.54 17.90
C LEU A 323 57.29 56.65 16.65
N CYS A 324 58.32 56.76 15.81
CA CYS A 324 58.49 55.89 14.65
C CYS A 324 58.65 54.42 15.04
N GLU A 325 59.45 54.12 16.06
CA GLU A 325 59.65 52.76 16.58
C GLU A 325 58.32 52.18 17.11
N VAL A 326 57.59 52.92 17.94
CA VAL A 326 56.27 52.50 18.45
C VAL A 326 55.26 52.29 17.34
N LEU A 327 55.25 53.15 16.31
CA LEU A 327 54.39 52.98 15.14
C LEU A 327 54.74 51.71 14.37
N GLN A 328 56.03 51.42 14.20
CA GLN A 328 56.50 50.20 13.54
C GLN A 328 56.10 48.96 14.34
N GLU A 329 56.30 48.94 15.66
CA GLU A 329 55.84 47.85 16.53
C GLU A 329 54.32 47.66 16.44
N SER A 330 53.55 48.77 16.44
CA SER A 330 52.10 48.74 16.30
C SER A 330 51.66 48.11 14.96
N ILE A 331 52.38 48.38 13.87
CA ILE A 331 52.13 47.75 12.56
C ILE A 331 52.41 46.24 12.62
N ILE A 332 53.51 45.84 13.24
CA ILE A 332 53.90 44.43 13.38
C ILE A 332 52.86 43.67 14.21
N ILE A 333 52.48 44.19 15.37
CA ILE A 333 51.47 43.57 16.26
C ILE A 333 50.13 43.44 15.53
N ARG A 334 49.69 44.46 14.78
CA ARG A 334 48.46 44.37 13.98
C ARG A 334 48.53 43.26 12.93
N ARG A 335 49.67 43.10 12.27
CA ARG A 335 49.88 42.05 11.26
C ARG A 335 49.86 40.66 11.91
N GLU A 336 50.55 40.47 13.03
CA GLU A 336 50.56 39.22 13.78
C GLU A 336 49.17 38.85 14.30
N LEU A 337 48.41 39.84 14.79
CA LEU A 337 47.05 39.66 15.26
C LEU A 337 46.12 39.22 14.12
N GLU A 338 46.28 39.79 12.93
CA GLU A 338 45.52 39.38 11.74
C GLU A 338 45.88 37.95 11.31
N GLN A 339 47.18 37.60 11.31
CA GLN A 339 47.62 36.23 11.04
C GLN A 339 47.08 35.22 12.06
N LEU A 340 47.07 35.57 13.34
CA LEU A 340 46.52 34.73 14.39
C LEU A 340 45.00 34.55 14.23
N ARG A 341 44.27 35.61 13.87
CA ARG A 341 42.84 35.53 13.56
C ARG A 341 42.55 34.58 12.40
N GLN A 342 43.31 34.69 11.30
CA GLN A 342 43.18 33.77 10.18
C GLN A 342 43.46 32.33 10.59
N THR A 343 44.52 32.10 11.36
CA THR A 343 44.86 30.77 11.89
C THR A 343 43.74 30.18 12.76
N ILE A 344 43.07 31.01 13.58
CA ILE A 344 41.93 30.57 14.40
C ILE A 344 40.74 30.17 13.51
N LEU A 345 40.46 30.94 12.46
CA LEU A 345 39.38 30.62 11.51
C LEU A 345 39.67 29.31 10.76
N ASP A 346 40.88 29.17 10.22
CA ASP A 346 41.32 27.95 9.53
C ASP A 346 41.22 26.72 10.46
N GLN A 347 41.65 26.88 11.72
CA GLN A 347 41.58 25.79 12.70
C GLN A 347 40.14 25.43 13.07
N ARG A 348 39.23 26.40 13.10
CA ARG A 348 37.81 26.18 13.32
C ARG A 348 37.20 25.38 12.17
N ASP A 349 37.50 25.75 10.93
CA ASP A 349 37.01 25.04 9.74
C ASP A 349 37.52 23.58 9.71
N ILE A 350 38.78 23.35 10.08
CA ILE A 350 39.35 22.01 10.21
C ILE A 350 38.63 21.19 11.29
N ASN A 351 38.31 21.82 12.44
CA ASN A 351 37.61 21.15 13.53
C ASN A 351 36.18 20.79 13.13
N GLU A 352 35.43 21.72 12.53
CA GLU A 352 34.07 21.47 12.04
C GLU A 352 34.06 20.34 10.99
N ALA A 353 35.01 20.32 10.06
CA ALA A 353 35.16 19.23 9.09
C ALA A 353 35.53 17.88 9.73
N ARG A 354 36.30 17.89 10.83
CA ARG A 354 36.63 16.68 11.59
C ARG A 354 35.43 16.15 12.35
N GLU A 355 34.64 17.02 12.99
CA GLU A 355 33.40 16.67 13.68
C GLU A 355 32.40 16.04 12.70
N GLU A 356 32.20 16.64 11.53
CA GLU A 356 31.30 16.08 10.51
C GLU A 356 31.74 14.67 10.06
N LYS A 357 33.05 14.45 9.90
CA LYS A 357 33.59 13.11 9.59
C LYS A 357 33.37 12.12 10.73
N GLN A 358 33.56 12.55 11.98
CA GLN A 358 33.31 11.71 13.15
C GLN A 358 31.83 11.35 13.27
N ASP A 359 30.92 12.30 13.07
CA ASP A 359 29.48 12.07 13.09
C ASP A 359 29.04 11.09 12.01
N LYS A 360 29.56 11.24 10.78
CA LYS A 360 29.34 10.26 9.70
C LYS A 360 29.84 8.87 10.08
N SER A 361 31.03 8.77 10.67
CA SER A 361 31.59 7.50 11.12
C SER A 361 30.81 6.87 12.28
N ILE A 362 30.31 7.68 13.22
CA ILE A 362 29.47 7.22 14.32
C ILE A 362 28.12 6.74 13.78
N ALA A 363 27.53 7.46 12.83
CA ALA A 363 26.29 7.06 12.17
C ALA A 363 26.45 5.73 11.42
N SER A 364 27.54 5.54 10.68
CA SER A 364 27.81 4.28 9.99
C SER A 364 28.00 3.12 10.97
N LEU A 365 28.76 3.33 12.05
CA LEU A 365 28.97 2.32 13.09
C LEU A 365 27.66 1.97 13.83
N LYS A 366 26.81 2.96 14.11
CA LYS A 366 25.48 2.73 14.70
C LYS A 366 24.60 1.89 13.77
N ALA A 367 24.57 2.20 12.48
CA ALA A 367 23.82 1.43 11.49
C ALA A 367 24.32 -0.02 11.38
N GLU A 368 25.65 -0.21 11.37
CA GLU A 368 26.24 -1.55 11.35
C GLU A 368 25.89 -2.34 12.63
N LEU A 369 25.96 -1.69 13.79
CA LEU A 369 25.62 -2.30 15.07
C LEU A 369 24.14 -2.70 15.14
N GLU A 370 23.23 -1.87 14.62
CA GLU A 370 21.81 -2.22 14.50
C GLU A 370 21.59 -3.41 13.55
N ALA A 371 22.27 -3.43 12.41
CA ALA A 371 22.19 -4.56 11.47
C ALA A 371 22.69 -5.86 12.11
N LYS A 372 23.80 -5.81 12.86
CA LYS A 372 24.32 -6.95 13.62
C LYS A 372 23.36 -7.38 14.71
N ARG A 373 22.76 -6.44 15.47
CA ARG A 373 21.74 -6.74 16.49
C ARG A 373 20.53 -7.45 15.89
N LYS A 374 19.97 -6.94 14.78
CA LYS A 374 18.86 -7.56 14.07
C LYS A 374 19.21 -8.98 13.60
N ARG A 375 20.41 -9.18 13.06
CA ARG A 375 20.90 -10.50 12.63
C ARG A 375 21.03 -11.48 13.80
N THR A 376 21.59 -11.03 14.93
CA THR A 376 21.71 -11.86 16.14
C THR A 376 20.36 -12.22 16.71
N GLN A 377 19.43 -11.25 16.79
CA GLN A 377 18.07 -11.47 17.27
C GLN A 377 17.33 -12.47 16.38
N HIS A 378 17.42 -12.32 15.06
CA HIS A 378 16.85 -13.28 14.11
C HIS A 378 17.44 -14.69 14.28
N MET A 379 18.76 -14.80 14.52
CA MET A 379 19.38 -16.09 14.81
C MET A 379 18.92 -16.70 16.13
N GLN A 380 18.72 -15.89 17.16
CA GLN A 380 18.19 -16.34 18.45
C GLN A 380 16.73 -16.81 18.33
N GLU A 381 15.90 -16.14 17.53
CA GLU A 381 14.53 -16.55 17.24
C GLU A 381 14.49 -17.89 16.49
N LEU A 382 15.33 -18.05 15.47
CA LEU A 382 15.48 -19.30 14.74
C LEU A 382 15.98 -20.44 15.62
N ASN A 383 16.97 -20.18 16.49
CA ASN A 383 17.45 -21.19 17.43
C ASN A 383 16.38 -21.58 18.45
N SER A 384 15.65 -20.60 19.00
CA SER A 384 14.51 -20.85 19.91
C SER A 384 13.40 -21.67 19.23
N SER A 385 13.09 -21.36 17.98
CA SER A 385 12.15 -22.12 17.16
C SER A 385 12.63 -23.56 16.96
N ALA A 386 13.88 -23.75 16.56
CA ALA A 386 14.47 -25.07 16.39
C ALA A 386 14.49 -25.87 17.70
N GLU A 387 14.82 -25.25 18.82
CA GLU A 387 14.73 -25.87 20.15
C GLU A 387 13.30 -26.30 20.48
N ALA A 388 12.30 -25.45 20.22
CA ALA A 388 10.89 -25.78 20.41
C ALA A 388 10.45 -26.95 19.51
N THR A 389 10.89 -26.99 18.25
CA THR A 389 10.63 -28.13 17.35
C THR A 389 11.28 -29.40 17.87
N ILE A 390 12.51 -29.32 18.35
CA ILE A 390 13.21 -30.49 18.91
C ILE A 390 12.47 -31.00 20.15
N VAL A 391 12.03 -30.13 21.06
CA VAL A 391 11.22 -30.55 22.22
C VAL A 391 9.92 -31.23 21.79
N LYS A 392 9.22 -30.71 20.76
CA LYS A 392 8.01 -31.35 20.21
C LYS A 392 8.31 -32.74 19.63
N VAL A 393 9.39 -32.89 18.88
CA VAL A 393 9.81 -34.17 18.29
C VAL A 393 10.19 -35.17 19.39
N LEU A 394 10.95 -34.76 20.39
CA LEU A 394 11.32 -35.60 21.54
C LEU A 394 10.08 -36.11 22.28
N ARG A 395 9.10 -35.22 22.50
CA ARG A 395 7.83 -35.58 23.15
C ARG A 395 7.01 -36.54 22.28
N GLY A 396 6.92 -36.29 20.97
CA GLY A 396 6.23 -37.19 20.04
C GLY A 396 6.88 -38.57 19.95
N ILE A 397 8.21 -38.66 20.06
CA ILE A 397 8.91 -39.95 20.16
C ILE A 397 8.58 -40.65 21.48
N ASP A 398 8.54 -39.93 22.61
CA ASP A 398 8.14 -40.50 23.90
C ASP A 398 6.69 -41.02 23.86
N ASP A 399 5.78 -40.27 23.24
CA ASP A 399 4.37 -40.68 23.05
C ASP A 399 4.25 -41.93 22.17
N LEU A 400 5.02 -42.03 21.08
CA LEU A 400 5.04 -43.22 20.21
C LEU A 400 5.60 -44.45 20.93
N VAL A 401 6.66 -44.30 21.72
CA VAL A 401 7.24 -45.38 22.54
C VAL A 401 6.21 -45.90 23.56
N ARG A 402 5.43 -45.00 24.17
CA ARG A 402 4.32 -45.38 25.06
C ARG A 402 3.18 -46.07 24.33
N LEU A 403 2.78 -45.56 23.16
CA LEU A 403 1.67 -46.10 22.37
C LEU A 403 1.97 -47.52 21.86
N ALA A 404 3.20 -47.75 21.38
CA ALA A 404 3.65 -49.05 20.90
C ALA A 404 3.97 -50.06 22.04
N LYS A 405 3.85 -49.66 23.31
CA LYS A 405 4.19 -50.46 24.50
C LYS A 405 5.57 -51.11 24.41
N CYS A 406 6.56 -50.37 23.91
CA CYS A 406 7.92 -50.87 23.77
C CYS A 406 8.51 -51.28 25.12
N ASP A 407 9.21 -52.42 25.17
CA ASP A 407 9.89 -52.85 26.39
C ASP A 407 11.17 -52.02 26.62
N VAL A 408 11.08 -51.06 27.55
CA VAL A 408 12.16 -50.11 27.86
C VAL A 408 13.12 -50.66 28.94
N THR A 409 12.88 -51.88 29.46
CA THR A 409 13.75 -52.49 30.49
C THR A 409 15.23 -52.65 30.08
N PRO A 410 15.59 -52.97 28.82
CA PRO A 410 17.00 -53.01 28.40
C PRO A 410 17.65 -51.63 28.45
N LEU A 411 16.88 -50.57 28.16
CA LEU A 411 17.33 -49.19 28.15
C LEU A 411 17.53 -48.61 29.56
N LEU A 412 16.72 -49.04 30.54
CA LEU A 412 16.83 -48.61 31.93
C LEU A 412 18.18 -48.99 32.58
N SER A 413 18.74 -50.15 32.21
CA SER A 413 20.08 -50.57 32.68
C SER A 413 21.22 -49.70 32.15
N LEU A 414 21.00 -49.05 30.99
CA LEU A 414 22.02 -48.33 30.22
C LEU A 414 21.90 -46.79 30.30
N LEU A 415 20.71 -46.29 30.65
CA LEU A 415 20.40 -44.85 30.77
C LEU A 415 20.22 -44.38 32.23
N GLY A 416 20.22 -45.30 33.20
CA GLY A 416 20.11 -44.97 34.63
C GLY A 416 18.80 -44.25 34.95
N ASN A 417 18.87 -43.13 35.68
CA ASN A 417 17.70 -42.36 36.14
C ASN A 417 17.00 -41.56 35.01
N HIS A 418 17.54 -41.53 33.78
CA HIS A 418 16.93 -40.80 32.68
C HIS A 418 15.90 -41.65 31.94
N LYS A 419 14.69 -41.72 32.53
CA LYS A 419 13.52 -42.39 31.94
C LYS A 419 12.91 -41.66 30.74
N GLU A 420 13.24 -40.39 30.54
CA GLU A 420 12.67 -39.53 29.49
C GLU A 420 13.54 -39.46 28.23
N VAL A 421 12.90 -39.24 27.07
CA VAL A 421 13.59 -39.05 25.79
C VAL A 421 14.23 -37.65 25.75
N THR A 422 15.55 -37.62 25.73
CA THR A 422 16.41 -36.43 25.67
C THR A 422 17.22 -36.40 24.38
N LYS A 423 17.71 -35.22 23.97
CA LYS A 423 18.49 -35.00 22.73
C LYS A 423 19.61 -36.02 22.49
N TRP A 424 20.21 -36.55 23.56
CA TRP A 424 21.35 -37.45 23.51
C TRP A 424 20.97 -38.94 23.48
N ASN A 425 19.76 -39.30 23.92
CA ASN A 425 19.31 -40.69 24.02
C ASN A 425 18.30 -41.11 22.93
N VAL A 426 17.77 -40.15 22.14
CA VAL A 426 16.83 -40.37 21.01
C VAL A 426 17.20 -41.54 20.11
N PRO A 427 18.46 -41.70 19.66
CA PRO A 427 18.79 -42.75 18.70
C PRO A 427 18.54 -44.16 19.26
N LYS A 428 18.67 -44.31 20.59
CA LYS A 428 18.45 -45.59 21.26
C LYS A 428 16.96 -45.90 21.38
N PHE A 429 16.14 -44.92 21.73
CA PHE A 429 14.67 -45.06 21.76
C PHE A 429 14.09 -45.37 20.38
N LEU A 430 14.57 -44.70 19.33
CA LEU A 430 14.13 -44.95 17.95
C LEU A 430 14.44 -46.37 17.47
N ARG A 431 15.60 -46.96 17.83
CA ARG A 431 15.92 -48.35 17.46
C ARG A 431 14.97 -49.36 18.09
N ILE A 432 14.57 -49.14 19.34
CA ILE A 432 13.61 -50.04 20.02
C ILE A 432 12.23 -49.87 19.39
N LEU A 433 11.78 -48.63 19.20
CA LEU A 433 10.54 -48.33 18.49
C LEU A 433 10.52 -48.98 17.11
N GLU A 434 11.61 -48.90 16.35
CA GLU A 434 11.74 -49.49 15.02
C GLU A 434 11.61 -51.02 15.05
N THR A 435 12.20 -51.68 16.05
CA THR A 435 12.13 -53.14 16.20
C THR A 435 10.70 -53.60 16.53
N GLU A 436 10.03 -52.92 17.44
CA GLU A 436 8.65 -53.21 17.84
C GLU A 436 7.63 -52.90 16.74
N VAL A 437 7.79 -51.75 16.05
CA VAL A 437 6.95 -51.39 14.90
C VAL A 437 7.14 -52.38 13.74
N LYS A 438 8.37 -52.84 13.49
CA LYS A 438 8.62 -53.92 12.52
C LYS A 438 7.89 -55.21 12.90
N GLY A 439 7.91 -55.59 14.18
CA GLY A 439 7.14 -56.74 14.68
C GLY A 439 5.63 -56.57 14.51
N LEU A 440 5.08 -55.38 14.83
CA LEU A 440 3.67 -55.04 14.59
C LEU A 440 3.29 -55.11 13.11
N ILE A 441 4.15 -54.61 12.22
CA ILE A 441 3.97 -54.69 10.77
C ILE A 441 4.03 -56.14 10.31
N GLU A 442 4.96 -56.96 10.81
CA GLU A 442 5.04 -58.39 10.49
C GLU A 442 3.79 -59.16 10.93
N VAL A 443 3.16 -58.80 12.05
CA VAL A 443 1.88 -59.38 12.49
C VAL A 443 0.73 -58.97 11.58
N VAL A 444 0.68 -57.71 11.15
CA VAL A 444 -0.38 -57.18 10.26
C VAL A 444 -0.24 -57.70 8.83
N TYR A 445 0.97 -57.75 8.29
CA TYR A 445 1.24 -58.29 6.94
C TYR A 445 1.31 -59.82 6.91
N GLY A 446 1.63 -60.49 8.03
CA GLY A 446 1.53 -61.94 8.17
C GLY A 446 0.10 -62.47 8.10
N ALA A 447 -0.90 -61.60 8.29
CA ALA A 447 -2.32 -61.93 8.14
C ALA A 447 -2.83 -61.91 6.68
N VAL A 448 -2.02 -61.48 5.70
CA VAL A 448 -2.39 -61.50 4.27
C VAL A 448 -1.40 -62.37 3.50
N LYS A 449 -1.77 -63.62 3.24
CA LYS A 449 -1.03 -64.56 2.36
C LYS A 449 -1.42 -64.37 0.88
N PRO A 450 -0.48 -64.12 -0.04
CA PRO A 450 -0.57 -64.57 -1.42
C PRO A 450 0.36 -65.79 -1.68
N PRO A 451 0.09 -66.62 -2.72
CA PRO A 451 0.68 -67.94 -2.88
C PRO A 451 2.08 -67.94 -3.52
N ALA A 452 2.77 -69.07 -3.32
CA ALA A 452 4.21 -69.32 -3.50
C ALA A 452 4.73 -69.38 -4.95
N PRO A 453 6.05 -69.14 -5.18
CA PRO A 453 6.76 -69.60 -6.35
C PRO A 453 7.73 -70.76 -6.07
N THR A 454 7.93 -71.59 -7.09
CA THR A 454 8.73 -72.81 -7.18
C THR A 454 10.23 -72.56 -7.43
N PRO A 455 11.12 -73.54 -7.17
CA PRO A 455 12.56 -73.36 -7.17
C PRO A 455 13.25 -73.89 -8.45
N LYS A 456 14.37 -73.29 -8.85
CA LYS A 456 15.65 -73.98 -9.19
C LYS A 456 16.77 -73.01 -9.59
N ALA A 457 17.97 -73.39 -9.18
CA ALA A 457 19.25 -72.68 -9.25
C ALA A 457 19.96 -72.82 -10.61
N ARG A 458 20.90 -71.90 -10.93
CA ARG A 458 22.34 -72.17 -11.16
C ARG A 458 23.15 -70.90 -11.51
N LYS A 459 24.45 -71.01 -11.23
CA LYS A 459 25.53 -69.99 -11.21
C LYS A 459 25.82 -69.32 -12.56
N GLY A 460 26.14 -68.03 -12.53
CA GLY A 460 26.64 -67.17 -13.62
C GLY A 460 26.87 -65.73 -13.10
N PRO A 461 27.74 -64.89 -13.71
CA PRO A 461 28.65 -63.96 -13.02
C PRO A 461 28.04 -62.58 -12.63
N ALA A 462 28.81 -61.87 -11.79
CA ALA A 462 28.75 -60.44 -11.35
C ALA A 462 27.42 -59.66 -11.52
N PRO A 463 26.90 -59.03 -10.45
CA PRO A 463 25.60 -58.38 -10.49
C PRO A 463 25.60 -57.14 -11.42
N PRO A 464 24.60 -56.98 -12.30
CA PRO A 464 24.33 -55.71 -12.95
C PRO A 464 23.77 -54.70 -11.93
N PRO A 465 23.91 -53.39 -12.18
CA PRO A 465 23.47 -52.37 -11.25
C PRO A 465 21.96 -52.44 -11.05
N THR A 466 21.54 -52.33 -9.80
CA THR A 466 20.14 -52.27 -9.35
C THR A 466 19.37 -51.24 -10.17
N ALA A 467 18.39 -51.70 -10.93
CA ALA A 467 17.42 -50.84 -11.59
C ALA A 467 16.60 -50.09 -10.51
N LYS A 468 16.84 -48.78 -10.39
CA LYS A 468 15.97 -47.87 -9.65
C LYS A 468 14.59 -47.86 -10.32
N LEU A 469 13.58 -48.43 -9.68
CA LEU A 469 12.17 -48.17 -9.97
C LEU A 469 11.82 -46.82 -9.35
N VAL A 470 12.20 -45.75 -10.05
CA VAL A 470 11.69 -44.36 -10.06
C VAL A 470 12.79 -43.55 -10.73
N ALA A 471 12.47 -42.94 -11.88
CA ALA A 471 13.35 -41.96 -12.49
C ALA A 471 13.44 -40.75 -11.54
N ASP A 472 14.66 -40.42 -11.10
CA ASP A 472 14.92 -39.14 -10.44
C ASP A 472 14.38 -38.02 -11.37
N PRO A 473 13.61 -37.04 -10.87
CA PRO A 473 13.02 -36.02 -11.73
C PRO A 473 14.14 -35.29 -12.46
N TYR A 474 14.07 -35.25 -13.79
CA TYR A 474 14.93 -34.42 -14.61
C TYR A 474 14.66 -32.96 -14.24
N VAL A 475 15.52 -32.40 -13.38
CA VAL A 475 15.57 -30.97 -13.13
C VAL A 475 16.50 -30.39 -14.18
N GLU A 476 15.91 -29.78 -15.19
CA GLU A 476 16.65 -28.92 -16.10
C GLU A 476 17.20 -27.75 -15.29
N THR A 477 18.51 -27.72 -15.06
CA THR A 477 19.16 -26.56 -14.46
C THR A 477 19.02 -25.41 -15.44
N LEU A 478 17.99 -24.58 -15.27
CA LEU A 478 17.85 -23.30 -15.95
C LEU A 478 19.09 -22.47 -15.62
N ARG A 479 20.06 -22.44 -16.55
CA ARG A 479 21.13 -21.46 -16.48
C ARG A 479 20.48 -20.09 -16.64
N PRO A 480 20.65 -19.16 -15.69
CA PRO A 480 20.16 -17.80 -15.87
C PRO A 480 20.69 -17.27 -17.21
N ASN A 481 19.80 -16.76 -18.06
CA ASN A 481 20.22 -16.02 -19.24
C ASN A 481 21.19 -14.92 -18.77
N LYS A 482 22.37 -14.83 -19.39
CA LYS A 482 23.32 -13.75 -19.10
C LYS A 482 22.56 -12.41 -19.21
N ILE A 483 22.74 -11.53 -18.21
CA ILE A 483 22.06 -10.21 -18.13
C ILE A 483 22.14 -9.43 -19.44
N GLU A 484 23.26 -9.57 -20.17
CA GLU A 484 23.54 -8.99 -21.48
C GLU A 484 22.50 -9.35 -22.58
N LYS A 485 21.75 -10.44 -22.43
CA LYS A 485 20.69 -10.87 -23.36
C LYS A 485 19.29 -10.48 -22.92
N LEU A 486 19.09 -10.15 -21.65
CA LEU A 486 17.78 -9.76 -21.08
C LEU A 486 17.57 -8.25 -21.11
N VAL A 487 18.66 -7.47 -21.11
CA VAL A 487 18.64 -6.01 -21.16
C VAL A 487 19.55 -5.58 -22.32
N PRO A 488 19.02 -5.09 -23.45
CA PRO A 488 19.86 -4.42 -24.43
C PRO A 488 20.54 -3.25 -23.72
N TYR A 489 21.87 -3.22 -23.76
CA TYR A 489 22.67 -2.16 -23.15
C TYR A 489 22.31 -0.84 -23.85
N GLN A 490 21.43 -0.07 -23.23
CA GLN A 490 21.25 1.34 -23.53
C GLN A 490 22.35 2.06 -22.73
N PRO A 491 23.39 2.63 -23.37
CA PRO A 491 24.40 3.36 -22.64
C PRO A 491 23.73 4.50 -21.87
N CYS A 492 24.11 4.66 -20.61
CA CYS A 492 23.56 5.71 -19.74
C CYS A 492 23.91 7.08 -20.35
N ALA A 493 22.99 8.04 -20.28
CA ALA A 493 23.16 9.37 -20.89
C ALA A 493 24.47 10.05 -20.44
N TYR A 494 24.83 9.91 -19.16
CA TYR A 494 26.10 10.41 -18.63
C TYR A 494 27.33 9.69 -19.21
N CYS A 495 27.27 8.38 -19.47
CA CYS A 495 28.38 7.66 -20.10
C CYS A 495 28.56 8.03 -21.57
N VAL A 496 27.48 8.39 -22.27
CA VAL A 496 27.53 8.91 -23.64
C VAL A 496 28.07 10.34 -23.64
N GLU A 497 27.62 11.17 -22.71
CA GLU A 497 28.12 12.55 -22.55
C GLU A 497 29.59 12.56 -22.18
N ASP A 498 30.05 11.74 -21.23
CA ASP A 498 31.45 11.66 -20.83
C ASP A 498 32.34 11.11 -21.97
N TYR A 499 31.83 10.19 -22.79
CA TYR A 499 32.52 9.72 -24.00
C TYR A 499 32.61 10.81 -25.08
N ILE A 500 31.56 11.60 -25.28
CA ILE A 500 31.55 12.71 -26.25
C ILE A 500 32.47 13.85 -25.78
N MET A 501 32.45 14.17 -24.48
CA MET A 501 33.24 15.25 -23.90
C MET A 501 34.74 14.91 -23.85
N ASN A 502 35.09 13.63 -23.70
CA ASN A 502 36.48 13.17 -23.71
C ASN A 502 37.01 12.80 -25.11
N LEU A 503 36.24 13.08 -26.17
CA LEU A 503 36.72 12.96 -27.55
C LEU A 503 37.64 14.14 -27.90
N VAL A 504 38.85 14.12 -27.34
CA VAL A 504 39.91 15.05 -27.69
C VAL A 504 40.43 14.67 -29.08
N PHE A 505 40.09 15.46 -30.09
CA PHE A 505 40.66 15.33 -31.42
C PHE A 505 42.14 15.76 -31.38
N GLU A 506 43.06 14.79 -31.35
CA GLU A 506 44.52 15.04 -31.35
C GLU A 506 45.07 15.59 -32.68
N THR A 507 44.22 15.79 -33.70
CA THR A 507 44.59 16.43 -34.97
C THR A 507 43.88 17.77 -35.13
N PRO A 508 44.59 18.87 -35.46
CA PRO A 508 43.96 20.16 -35.70
C PRO A 508 42.95 20.05 -36.83
N ALA A 509 41.69 20.36 -36.54
CA ALA A 509 40.62 20.32 -37.52
C ALA A 509 40.88 21.36 -38.61
N VAL A 510 41.02 20.90 -39.85
CA VAL A 510 41.06 21.75 -41.05
C VAL A 510 39.66 22.40 -41.19
N PRO A 511 39.55 23.69 -41.57
CA PRO A 511 38.26 24.34 -41.81
C PRO A 511 37.42 23.53 -42.80
N ALA A 512 36.17 23.26 -42.46
CA ALA A 512 35.28 22.47 -43.30
C ALA A 512 34.99 23.19 -44.63
N ASP A 513 35.21 22.49 -45.75
CA ASP A 513 34.86 22.99 -47.08
C ASP A 513 33.35 23.14 -47.25
N LYS A 514 32.93 24.10 -48.07
CA LYS A 514 31.51 24.45 -48.31
C LYS A 514 30.65 23.22 -48.71
N GLU A 515 31.23 22.31 -49.48
CA GLU A 515 30.58 21.07 -49.91
C GLU A 515 30.33 20.08 -48.76
N TYR A 516 31.22 20.03 -47.76
CA TYR A 516 31.05 19.18 -46.57
C TYR A 516 29.90 19.66 -45.68
N VAL A 517 29.75 20.99 -45.57
CA VAL A 517 28.64 21.60 -44.84
C VAL A 517 27.31 21.34 -45.56
N GLU A 518 27.26 21.53 -46.88
CA GLU A 518 26.06 21.29 -47.68
C GLU A 518 25.64 19.79 -47.69
N GLY A 519 26.59 18.85 -47.65
CA GLY A 519 26.28 17.41 -47.58
C GLY A 519 25.77 16.91 -46.22
N ILE A 520 25.98 17.66 -45.13
CA ILE A 520 25.39 17.36 -43.80
C ILE A 520 24.00 18.00 -43.67
N PHE A 521 23.83 19.20 -44.23
CA PHE A 521 22.60 19.95 -44.20
C PHE A 521 21.85 19.81 -45.53
N HIS A 522 21.25 18.64 -45.77
CA HIS A 522 20.24 18.51 -46.81
C HIS A 522 19.01 19.37 -46.44
N LEU A 523 18.99 20.61 -46.94
CA LEU A 523 17.87 21.52 -46.86
C LEU A 523 16.95 21.26 -48.05
N GLU A 524 15.92 20.44 -47.85
CA GLU A 524 14.79 20.37 -48.78
C GLU A 524 13.59 21.16 -48.24
N ASP A 525 13.06 21.97 -49.16
CA ASP A 525 11.83 22.76 -49.22
C ASP A 525 11.55 23.91 -48.22
N VAL A 526 11.41 25.09 -48.83
CA VAL A 526 11.05 26.37 -48.23
C VAL A 526 9.56 26.37 -47.90
N ASN A 527 9.18 26.34 -46.62
CA ASN A 527 7.82 26.65 -46.21
C ASN A 527 7.64 28.17 -46.05
N THR A 528 7.09 28.81 -47.09
CA THR A 528 6.97 30.25 -47.31
C THR A 528 5.91 30.93 -46.42
N LYS A 529 6.11 30.97 -45.10
CA LYS A 529 5.36 31.95 -44.29
C LYS A 529 6.03 32.49 -43.03
N PHE A 530 7.06 31.83 -42.48
CA PHE A 530 7.71 32.32 -41.24
C PHE A 530 9.24 32.21 -41.19
N GLY A 531 9.92 31.74 -42.24
CA GLY A 531 11.39 31.75 -42.29
C GLY A 531 12.09 30.97 -41.16
N ILE A 532 11.44 29.95 -40.60
CA ILE A 532 12.03 29.08 -39.57
C ILE A 532 12.44 27.76 -40.23
N TYR A 533 13.73 27.45 -40.20
CA TYR A 533 14.28 26.19 -40.68
C TYR A 533 14.18 25.12 -39.59
N THR A 534 13.48 24.01 -39.82
CA THR A 534 13.50 22.84 -38.94
C THR A 534 14.64 21.90 -39.34
N LEU A 535 15.64 21.78 -38.47
CA LEU A 535 16.75 20.83 -38.60
C LEU A 535 16.27 19.41 -38.30
N THR A 536 16.35 18.50 -39.27
CA THR A 536 16.29 17.06 -39.03
C THR A 536 17.68 16.46 -39.26
N ILE A 537 18.31 15.97 -38.19
CA ILE A 537 19.62 15.31 -38.26
C ILE A 537 19.37 13.85 -38.70
N PRO A 538 19.91 13.39 -39.84
CA PRO A 538 19.79 11.99 -40.23
C PRO A 538 20.65 11.13 -39.29
N ALA A 539 20.07 10.06 -38.75
CA ALA A 539 20.77 9.09 -37.91
C ALA A 539 21.87 8.37 -38.71
N LYS A 540 23.09 8.89 -38.67
CA LYS A 540 24.26 8.19 -39.23
C LYS A 540 24.62 6.98 -38.36
N ARG A 541 24.80 5.85 -39.03
CA ARG A 541 25.23 4.57 -38.47
C ARG A 541 26.64 4.69 -37.85
N HIS A 542 26.81 4.02 -36.71
CA HIS A 542 28.05 3.97 -35.92
C HIS A 542 29.24 3.39 -36.72
N PRO A 543 30.46 3.98 -36.65
CA PRO A 543 31.62 3.61 -37.48
C PRO A 543 32.38 2.34 -37.03
N TYR A 544 31.78 1.45 -36.23
CA TYR A 544 32.43 0.21 -35.74
C TYR A 544 31.58 -1.04 -35.94
N ARG A 545 30.88 -1.13 -37.07
CA ARG A 545 30.42 -2.42 -37.58
C ARG A 545 31.45 -2.93 -38.56
N GLY A 546 32.22 -3.94 -38.15
CA GLY A 546 33.16 -4.64 -39.04
C GLY A 546 32.49 -5.10 -40.34
N PRO A 547 33.27 -5.26 -41.42
CA PRO A 547 32.73 -5.60 -42.73
C PRO A 547 31.96 -6.90 -42.65
N LYS A 548 30.71 -6.89 -43.14
CA LYS A 548 30.00 -8.13 -43.45
C LYS A 548 30.81 -8.86 -44.52
N LYS A 549 31.28 -10.06 -44.20
CA LYS A 549 31.60 -11.05 -45.23
C LYS A 549 30.27 -11.56 -45.81
N ASP A 550 30.27 -11.76 -47.11
CA ASP A 550 29.15 -12.15 -47.98
C ASP A 550 28.31 -13.32 -47.45
#